data_AF-A0A381UBQ0-F1
#
_entry.id   AF-A0A381UBQ0-F1
#
_cell.length_a   1.000
_cell.length_b   1.000
_cell.length_c   1.000
_cell.angle_alpha   90.00
_cell.angle_beta   90.00
_cell.angle_gamma   90.00
#
_symmetry.space_group_name_H-M   'P 1'
#
loop_
_entity.id
_entity.type
_entity.pdbx_description
1 polymer ?
#
loop_
_entity_poly.entity_id
_entity_poly.type
_entity_poly.pdbx_seq_one_letter_code
_entity_poly.pdbx_strand_id
1 'polypeptide(L)'
;MVSPHTNIKTLKKAVDELAKIENVRISLTGGEPFIHPDITALLDYARPKVTWINVTTNGTRTKNFYVDMLQKYLDHIVFSLHFEYNWERILETIISVYNTSKNKMVLVHVMMLNHRLNDVVDACRRLSNAGIPYALRPIRWTEAHDIFEDLERYSKEELDFLKTENHNPPVNTLIDGKVECNVNDLLINKTNKFKGWSCTAGLESLMVNWDGDVHRATCRVGGSLGNIYKGTFKRPTENIICTRDWCTCAADI
;
A
#
# COMPACT_ATOMS: atom_id res chain seq x y z
N MET A 1 -23.52 -8.95 0.69
CA MET A 1 -23.71 -8.02 1.83
C MET A 1 -22.47 -7.18 1.94
N VAL A 2 -22.58 -5.84 1.87
CA VAL A 2 -21.45 -4.94 2.09
C VAL A 2 -21.21 -4.89 3.60
N SER A 3 -19.98 -5.09 4.05
CA SER A 3 -19.64 -4.95 5.47
C SER A 3 -20.01 -3.53 5.93
N PRO A 4 -20.77 -3.35 7.02
CA PRO A 4 -21.16 -2.03 7.48
C PRO A 4 -19.92 -1.18 7.77
N HIS A 5 -19.95 0.08 7.35
CA HIS A 5 -18.86 1.00 7.62
C HIS A 5 -18.69 1.23 9.13
N THR A 6 -17.43 1.24 9.59
CA THR A 6 -17.12 1.49 11.00
C THR A 6 -17.53 2.92 11.37
N ASN A 7 -18.23 3.10 12.48
CA ASN A 7 -18.69 4.42 12.91
C ASN A 7 -17.50 5.40 13.05
N ILE A 8 -17.65 6.63 12.52
CA ILE A 8 -16.58 7.64 12.57
C ILE A 8 -16.09 7.94 13.99
N LYS A 9 -16.94 7.89 15.03
CA LYS A 9 -16.50 8.10 16.41
C LYS A 9 -15.47 7.05 16.83
N THR A 10 -15.64 5.81 16.39
CA THR A 10 -14.69 4.72 16.63
C THR A 10 -13.38 4.95 15.88
N LEU A 11 -13.45 5.36 14.61
CA LEU A 11 -12.26 5.68 13.81
C LEU A 11 -11.48 6.87 14.39
N LYS A 12 -12.18 7.90 14.89
CA LYS A 12 -11.56 9.05 15.57
C LYS A 12 -10.81 8.63 16.83
N LYS A 13 -11.38 7.73 17.65
CA LYS A 13 -10.69 7.15 18.81
C LYS A 13 -9.43 6.39 18.38
N ALA A 14 -9.49 5.63 17.28
CA ALA A 14 -8.31 4.95 16.77
C ALA A 14 -7.21 5.94 16.34
N VAL A 15 -7.59 7.04 15.69
CA VAL A 15 -6.65 8.14 15.37
C VAL A 15 -6.05 8.73 16.64
N ASP A 16 -6.83 8.96 17.69
CA ASP A 16 -6.33 9.49 18.97
C ASP A 16 -5.32 8.54 19.62
N GLU A 17 -5.59 7.23 19.60
CA GLU A 17 -4.65 6.22 20.11
C GLU A 17 -3.37 6.16 19.27
N LEU A 18 -3.46 6.22 17.95
CA LEU A 18 -2.30 6.24 17.05
C LEU A 18 -1.48 7.53 17.20
N ALA A 19 -2.13 8.67 17.42
CA ALA A 19 -1.46 9.96 17.61
C ALA A 19 -0.60 10.05 18.88
N LYS A 20 -0.72 9.09 19.80
CA LYS A 20 0.21 8.94 20.93
C LYS A 20 1.60 8.44 20.50
N ILE A 21 1.73 7.91 19.28
CA ILE A 21 3.00 7.50 18.71
C ILE A 21 3.66 8.73 18.07
N GLU A 22 4.88 9.03 18.51
CA GLU A 22 5.65 10.14 17.97
C GLU A 22 5.86 9.97 16.46
N ASN A 23 5.69 11.07 15.71
CA ASN A 23 5.84 11.12 14.26
C ASN A 23 5.02 10.07 13.48
N VAL A 24 3.87 9.67 14.01
CA VAL A 24 3.02 8.67 13.36
C VAL A 24 2.60 9.12 11.96
N ARG A 25 2.64 8.16 11.04
CA ARG A 25 2.15 8.27 9.66
C ARG A 25 1.01 7.28 9.48
N ILE A 26 -0.08 7.71 8.86
CA ILE A 26 -1.25 6.85 8.61
C ILE A 26 -1.39 6.61 7.11
N SER A 27 -1.46 5.33 6.73
CA SER A 27 -1.84 4.92 5.37
C SER A 27 -3.20 4.24 5.41
N LEU A 28 -4.19 4.82 4.73
CA LEU A 28 -5.52 4.24 4.59
C LEU A 28 -5.55 3.38 3.33
N THR A 29 -5.91 2.10 3.49
CA THR A 29 -5.95 1.08 2.44
C THR A 29 -7.08 0.07 2.70
N GLY A 30 -7.01 -1.14 2.11
CA GLY A 30 -7.95 -2.25 2.34
C GLY A 30 -8.91 -2.42 1.17
N GLY A 31 -10.21 -2.20 1.42
CA GLY A 31 -11.19 -2.02 0.34
C GLY A 31 -10.94 -0.69 -0.40
N GLU A 32 -12.00 0.04 -0.74
CA GLU A 32 -11.85 1.40 -1.27
C GLU A 32 -12.12 2.44 -0.17
N PRO A 33 -11.11 3.14 0.37
CA PRO A 33 -11.28 4.07 1.49
C PRO A 33 -12.29 5.19 1.19
N PHE A 34 -12.34 5.68 -0.06
CA PHE A 34 -13.24 6.77 -0.45
C PHE A 34 -14.70 6.34 -0.65
N ILE A 35 -15.06 5.07 -0.41
CA ILE A 35 -16.47 4.66 -0.30
C ILE A 35 -17.04 5.01 1.09
N HIS A 36 -16.20 5.10 2.12
CA HIS A 36 -16.68 5.40 3.47
C HIS A 36 -17.34 6.80 3.50
N PRO A 37 -18.61 6.93 3.93
CA PRO A 37 -19.36 8.18 3.83
C PRO A 37 -18.71 9.34 4.59
N ASP A 38 -18.11 9.03 5.74
CA ASP A 38 -17.45 10.05 6.59
C ASP A 38 -15.93 10.17 6.36
N ILE A 39 -15.39 9.69 5.22
CA ILE A 39 -13.93 9.67 5.00
C ILE A 39 -13.30 11.07 5.10
N THR A 40 -13.95 12.09 4.55
CA THR A 40 -13.45 13.48 4.59
C THR A 40 -13.42 14.02 6.01
N ALA A 41 -14.45 13.73 6.81
CA ALA A 41 -14.52 14.14 8.21
C ALA A 41 -13.51 13.41 9.10
N LEU A 42 -13.12 12.18 8.73
CA LEU A 42 -12.02 11.46 9.40
C LEU A 42 -10.66 12.05 9.03
N LEU A 43 -10.43 12.31 7.74
CA LEU A 43 -9.19 12.90 7.24
C LEU A 43 -8.93 14.28 7.85
N ASP A 44 -9.96 15.15 7.87
CA ASP A 44 -9.90 16.46 8.52
C ASP A 44 -9.54 16.36 10.00
N TYR A 45 -10.12 15.38 10.70
CA TYR A 45 -9.84 15.13 12.12
C TYR A 45 -8.43 14.59 12.39
N ALA A 46 -7.91 13.74 11.49
CA ALA A 46 -6.59 13.14 11.63
C ALA A 46 -5.48 14.12 11.25
N ARG A 47 -5.73 15.02 10.30
CA ARG A 47 -4.71 15.89 9.71
C ARG A 47 -3.82 16.64 10.72
N PRO A 48 -4.36 17.31 11.76
CA PRO A 48 -3.52 18.04 12.71
C PRO A 48 -2.82 17.14 13.76
N LYS A 49 -3.10 15.84 13.77
CA LYS A 49 -2.64 14.89 14.80
C LYS A 49 -1.53 13.96 14.33
N VAL A 50 -1.31 13.88 13.03
CA VAL A 50 -0.37 12.94 12.42
C VAL A 50 0.52 13.67 11.42
N THR A 51 1.73 13.16 11.26
CA THR A 51 2.74 13.84 10.43
C THR A 51 2.55 13.57 8.95
N TRP A 52 1.91 12.45 8.60
CA TRP A 52 1.69 12.07 7.21
C TRP A 52 0.39 11.29 7.05
N ILE A 53 -0.36 11.58 5.99
CA ILE A 53 -1.52 10.80 5.57
C ILE A 53 -1.36 10.40 4.11
N ASN A 54 -1.41 9.09 3.89
CA ASN A 54 -1.46 8.47 2.58
C ASN A 54 -2.79 7.73 2.38
N VAL A 55 -3.30 7.71 1.15
CA VAL A 55 -4.44 6.87 0.78
C VAL A 55 -4.10 6.04 -0.44
N THR A 56 -4.38 4.74 -0.38
CA THR A 56 -4.39 3.85 -1.54
C THR A 56 -5.83 3.70 -2.06
N THR A 57 -6.05 3.95 -3.35
CA THR A 57 -7.39 3.99 -3.98
C THR A 57 -7.38 3.37 -5.37
N ASN A 58 -8.52 2.89 -5.84
CA ASN A 58 -8.75 2.36 -7.18
C ASN A 58 -8.92 3.45 -8.27
N GLY A 59 -8.88 4.74 -7.90
CA GLY A 59 -8.93 5.83 -8.86
C GLY A 59 -10.31 6.10 -9.51
N THR A 60 -11.38 5.50 -9.00
CA THR A 60 -12.71 5.56 -9.65
C THR A 60 -13.46 6.88 -9.48
N ARG A 61 -13.08 7.72 -8.51
CA ARG A 61 -13.67 9.05 -8.27
C ARG A 61 -13.20 10.07 -9.33
N THR A 62 -13.77 11.27 -9.30
CA THR A 62 -13.42 12.31 -10.28
C THR A 62 -12.05 12.93 -9.98
N LYS A 63 -11.42 13.49 -11.02
CA LYS A 63 -10.20 14.29 -10.90
C LYS A 63 -10.30 15.35 -9.79
N ASN A 64 -11.35 16.17 -9.81
CA ASN A 64 -11.51 17.27 -8.85
C ASN A 64 -11.60 16.76 -7.41
N PHE A 65 -12.21 15.60 -7.18
CA PHE A 65 -12.24 14.97 -5.87
C PHE A 65 -10.81 14.67 -5.37
N TYR A 66 -9.98 14.01 -6.17
CA TYR A 66 -8.61 13.67 -5.77
C TYR A 66 -7.70 14.89 -5.60
N VAL A 67 -7.84 15.90 -6.47
CA VAL A 67 -7.12 17.18 -6.35
C VAL A 67 -7.48 17.85 -5.02
N ASP A 68 -8.76 17.92 -4.67
CA ASP A 68 -9.22 18.46 -3.39
C ASP A 68 -8.66 17.68 -2.20
N MET A 69 -8.63 16.34 -2.28
CA MET A 69 -8.08 15.50 -1.22
C MET A 69 -6.58 15.76 -1.01
N LEU A 70 -5.78 15.78 -2.08
CA LEU A 70 -4.34 16.09 -2.03
C LEU A 70 -4.05 17.51 -1.53
N GLN A 71 -4.92 18.46 -1.85
CA GLN A 71 -4.70 19.84 -1.44
C GLN A 71 -5.07 20.09 0.01
N LYS A 72 -6.13 19.45 0.52
CA LYS A 72 -6.70 19.76 1.83
C LYS A 72 -6.25 18.80 2.93
N TYR A 73 -6.04 17.53 2.60
CA TYR A 73 -5.97 16.47 3.60
C TYR A 73 -4.79 15.51 3.45
N LEU A 74 -4.35 15.21 2.24
CA LEU A 74 -3.43 14.11 1.97
C LEU A 74 -2.04 14.61 1.58
N ASP A 75 -1.02 13.97 2.14
CA ASP A 75 0.35 14.20 1.71
C ASP A 75 0.68 13.37 0.47
N HIS A 76 0.05 12.19 0.32
CA HIS A 76 0.34 11.24 -0.76
C HIS A 76 -0.92 10.46 -1.17
N ILE A 77 -1.05 10.20 -2.47
CA ILE A 77 -2.01 9.22 -2.99
C ILE A 77 -1.26 8.14 -3.77
N VAL A 78 -1.60 6.90 -3.48
CA VAL A 78 -1.24 5.74 -4.30
C VAL A 78 -2.46 5.27 -5.08
N PHE A 79 -2.41 5.32 -6.40
CA PHE A 79 -3.47 4.75 -7.24
C PHE A 79 -3.14 3.30 -7.57
N SER A 80 -4.09 2.38 -7.34
CA SER A 80 -3.99 0.99 -7.82
C SER A 80 -4.73 0.88 -9.15
N LEU A 81 -3.97 0.84 -10.25
CA LEU A 81 -4.52 0.73 -11.61
C LEU A 81 -4.72 -0.74 -11.97
N HIS A 82 -5.99 -1.13 -12.03
CA HIS A 82 -6.46 -2.48 -12.39
C HIS A 82 -6.94 -2.50 -13.85
N PHE A 83 -6.77 -3.64 -14.54
CA PHE A 83 -7.08 -3.80 -15.97
C PHE A 83 -8.38 -4.54 -16.24
N GLU A 84 -9.05 -5.01 -15.19
CA GLU A 84 -10.32 -5.72 -15.22
C GLU A 84 -11.47 -4.84 -15.72
N TYR A 85 -11.43 -3.52 -15.46
CA TYR A 85 -12.51 -2.59 -15.78
C TYR A 85 -12.00 -1.18 -16.12
N ASN A 86 -12.43 -0.61 -17.26
CA ASN A 86 -12.29 0.81 -17.65
C ASN A 86 -10.95 1.48 -17.27
N TRP A 87 -9.83 0.77 -17.43
CA TRP A 87 -8.51 1.18 -16.96
C TRP A 87 -8.05 2.48 -17.63
N GLU A 88 -8.38 2.69 -18.91
CA GLU A 88 -8.02 3.90 -19.66
C GLU A 88 -8.63 5.16 -19.02
N ARG A 89 -9.91 5.09 -18.63
CA ARG A 89 -10.61 6.21 -17.95
C ARG A 89 -9.96 6.53 -16.61
N ILE A 90 -9.58 5.50 -15.86
CA ILE A 90 -8.91 5.65 -14.57
C ILE A 90 -7.52 6.27 -14.78
N LEU A 91 -6.76 5.78 -15.75
CA LEU A 91 -5.45 6.32 -16.08
C LEU A 91 -5.52 7.80 -16.51
N GLU A 92 -6.48 8.16 -17.36
CA GLU A 92 -6.71 9.57 -17.73
C GLU A 92 -7.07 10.45 -16.53
N THR A 93 -7.83 9.89 -15.58
CA THR A 93 -8.13 10.57 -14.31
C THR A 93 -6.85 10.79 -13.51
N ILE A 94 -6.00 9.77 -13.36
CA ILE A 94 -4.73 9.85 -12.64
C ILE A 94 -3.80 10.89 -13.26
N ILE A 95 -3.61 10.85 -14.58
CA ILE A 95 -2.78 11.81 -15.32
C ILE A 95 -3.33 13.23 -15.13
N SER A 96 -4.65 13.40 -15.22
CA SER A 96 -5.29 14.69 -15.00
C SER A 96 -5.12 15.21 -13.57
N VAL A 97 -5.18 14.34 -12.56
CA VAL A 97 -4.91 14.67 -11.16
C VAL A 97 -3.48 15.12 -11.01
N TYR A 98 -2.52 14.32 -11.48
CA TYR A 98 -1.10 14.64 -11.39
C TYR A 98 -0.79 15.98 -12.05
N ASN A 99 -1.29 16.24 -13.26
CA ASN A 99 -1.04 17.49 -13.97
C ASN A 99 -1.63 18.72 -13.27
N THR A 100 -2.78 18.57 -12.62
CA THR A 100 -3.52 19.70 -12.01
C THR A 100 -3.13 19.97 -10.57
N SER A 101 -2.81 18.92 -9.80
CA SER A 101 -2.44 19.06 -8.38
C SER A 101 -1.11 19.82 -8.24
N LYS A 102 -1.05 20.71 -7.24
CA LYS A 102 0.22 21.32 -6.82
C LYS A 102 1.11 20.30 -6.10
N ASN A 103 0.49 19.45 -5.27
CA ASN A 103 1.17 18.31 -4.67
C ASN A 103 1.36 17.21 -5.72
N LYS A 104 2.61 16.89 -6.05
CA LYS A 104 3.01 15.84 -7.00
C LYS A 104 3.34 14.51 -6.33
N MET A 105 3.12 14.38 -5.02
CA MET A 105 3.23 13.10 -4.32
C MET A 105 2.07 12.19 -4.76
N VAL A 106 2.28 11.54 -5.90
CA VAL A 106 1.39 10.55 -6.49
C VAL A 106 2.25 9.39 -6.96
N LEU A 107 1.85 8.17 -6.61
CA LEU A 107 2.44 6.94 -7.10
C LEU A 107 1.34 6.08 -7.73
N VAL A 108 1.65 5.37 -8.81
CA VAL A 108 0.73 4.39 -9.40
C VAL A 108 1.27 2.98 -9.18
N HIS A 109 0.51 2.14 -8.49
CA HIS A 109 0.71 0.71 -8.52
C HIS A 109 -0.03 0.16 -9.76
N VAL A 110 0.73 -0.22 -10.78
CA VAL A 110 0.19 -0.84 -11.99
C VAL A 110 0.02 -2.34 -11.70
N MET A 111 -1.22 -2.79 -11.55
CA MET A 111 -1.56 -4.16 -11.16
C MET A 111 -1.64 -5.03 -12.41
N MET A 112 -0.52 -5.62 -12.80
CA MET A 112 -0.37 -6.33 -14.07
C MET A 112 -1.24 -7.59 -14.12
N LEU A 113 -2.35 -7.53 -14.86
CA LEU A 113 -3.21 -8.68 -15.10
C LEU A 113 -2.61 -9.56 -16.21
N ASN A 114 -2.58 -10.87 -16.00
CA ASN A 114 -2.10 -11.80 -17.03
C ASN A 114 -3.00 -11.75 -18.28
N HIS A 115 -2.41 -12.03 -19.43
CA HIS A 115 -3.00 -11.90 -20.77
C HIS A 115 -3.39 -10.47 -21.18
N ARG A 116 -2.91 -9.45 -20.47
CA ARG A 116 -3.19 -8.02 -20.76
C ARG A 116 -1.91 -7.19 -20.94
N LEU A 117 -0.80 -7.83 -21.33
CA LEU A 117 0.51 -7.19 -21.49
C LEU A 117 0.46 -5.90 -22.31
N ASN A 118 -0.24 -5.90 -23.47
CA ASN A 118 -0.31 -4.71 -24.32
C ASN A 118 -0.93 -3.49 -23.61
N ASP A 119 -1.99 -3.70 -22.83
CA ASP A 119 -2.63 -2.62 -22.08
C ASP A 119 -1.73 -2.12 -20.95
N VAL A 120 -1.02 -3.04 -20.29
CA VAL A 120 -0.06 -2.74 -19.23
C VAL A 120 1.11 -1.91 -19.77
N VAL A 121 1.67 -2.32 -20.92
CA VAL A 121 2.72 -1.59 -21.63
C VAL A 121 2.24 -0.19 -22.01
N ASP A 122 1.02 -0.04 -22.53
CA ASP A 122 0.48 1.28 -22.86
C ASP A 122 0.32 2.17 -21.61
N ALA A 123 -0.18 1.61 -20.52
CA ALA A 123 -0.33 2.33 -19.25
C ALA A 123 1.03 2.80 -18.71
N CYS A 124 2.03 1.91 -18.64
CA CYS A 124 3.39 2.22 -18.21
C CYS A 124 4.01 3.31 -19.10
N ARG A 125 3.90 3.18 -20.42
CA ARG A 125 4.36 4.19 -21.39
C ARG A 125 3.73 5.57 -21.14
N ARG A 126 2.42 5.64 -20.93
CA ARG A 126 1.69 6.89 -20.68
C ARG A 126 2.06 7.52 -19.34
N LEU A 127 2.25 6.71 -18.30
CA LEU A 127 2.73 7.18 -17.00
C LEU A 127 4.16 7.71 -17.09
N SER A 128 5.07 6.99 -17.76
CA SER A 128 6.45 7.44 -18.01
C SER A 128 6.47 8.77 -18.78
N ASN A 129 5.68 8.89 -19.86
CA ASN A 129 5.61 10.12 -20.66
C ASN A 129 5.05 11.31 -19.87
N ALA A 130 4.15 11.06 -18.91
CA ALA A 130 3.62 12.08 -18.01
C ALA A 130 4.57 12.41 -16.83
N GLY A 131 5.67 11.68 -16.68
CA GLY A 131 6.60 11.82 -15.55
C GLY A 131 5.97 11.43 -14.22
N ILE A 132 5.02 10.49 -14.21
CA ILE A 132 4.34 10.00 -13.02
C ILE A 132 5.08 8.77 -12.49
N PRO A 133 5.54 8.77 -11.23
CA PRO A 133 6.13 7.57 -10.63
C PRO A 133 5.15 6.40 -10.61
N TYR A 134 5.62 5.20 -10.95
CA TYR A 134 4.84 3.98 -10.82
C TYR A 134 5.69 2.78 -10.44
N ALA A 135 5.03 1.77 -9.87
CA ALA A 135 5.60 0.46 -9.60
C ALA A 135 4.71 -0.60 -10.24
N LEU A 136 5.30 -1.46 -11.07
CA LEU A 136 4.61 -2.58 -11.68
C LEU A 136 4.52 -3.74 -10.67
N ARG A 137 3.32 -4.30 -10.49
CA ARG A 137 3.07 -5.37 -9.50
C ARG A 137 2.28 -6.51 -10.14
N PRO A 138 2.71 -7.77 -10.02
CA PRO A 138 1.89 -8.90 -10.44
C PRO A 138 0.68 -9.05 -9.50
N ILE A 139 -0.40 -9.60 -10.02
CA ILE A 139 -1.58 -9.99 -9.23
C ILE A 139 -1.21 -11.20 -8.36
N ARG A 140 -1.71 -11.17 -7.12
CA ARG A 140 -1.69 -12.31 -6.20
C ARG A 140 -3.11 -12.85 -6.09
N TRP A 141 -3.37 -14.05 -6.60
CA TRP A 141 -4.66 -14.71 -6.48
C TRP A 141 -4.73 -15.62 -5.26
N THR A 142 -3.59 -16.07 -4.75
CA THR A 142 -3.52 -16.92 -3.57
C THR A 142 -3.65 -16.10 -2.28
N GLU A 143 -4.56 -16.53 -1.39
CA GLU A 143 -4.73 -15.92 -0.05
C GLU A 143 -3.64 -16.41 0.94
N ALA A 144 -3.02 -17.55 0.63
CA ALA A 144 -1.94 -18.12 1.42
C ALA A 144 -0.63 -17.37 1.15
N HIS A 145 -0.04 -16.81 2.22
CA HIS A 145 1.10 -15.89 2.12
C HIS A 145 2.42 -16.55 1.66
N ASP A 146 2.44 -17.88 1.50
CA ASP A 146 3.64 -18.68 1.23
C ASP A 146 3.60 -19.38 -0.16
N ILE A 147 2.58 -19.14 -0.99
CA ILE A 147 2.40 -19.81 -2.30
C ILE A 147 2.76 -18.84 -3.44
N PHE A 148 3.70 -19.24 -4.31
CA PHE A 148 4.17 -18.44 -5.46
C PHE A 148 3.62 -18.91 -6.82
N GLU A 149 2.65 -19.83 -6.82
CA GLU A 149 2.01 -20.39 -8.03
C GLU A 149 1.33 -19.32 -8.90
N ASP A 150 1.03 -18.15 -8.34
CA ASP A 150 0.47 -17.02 -9.09
C ASP A 150 1.35 -16.58 -10.26
N LEU A 151 2.68 -16.71 -10.14
CA LEU A 151 3.60 -16.37 -11.23
C LEU A 151 3.56 -17.37 -12.40
N GLU A 152 3.08 -18.59 -12.17
CA GLU A 152 2.91 -19.60 -13.23
C GLU A 152 1.76 -19.25 -14.19
N ARG A 153 0.91 -18.29 -13.81
CA ARG A 153 -0.19 -17.78 -14.63
C ARG A 153 0.24 -16.78 -15.70
N TYR A 154 1.49 -16.33 -15.66
CA TYR A 154 2.06 -15.37 -16.60
C TYR A 154 2.88 -16.09 -17.68
N SER A 155 2.80 -15.57 -18.90
CA SER A 155 3.67 -16.01 -19.99
C SER A 155 5.12 -15.63 -19.73
N LYS A 156 6.06 -16.26 -20.44
CA LYS A 156 7.48 -15.88 -20.37
C LYS A 156 7.70 -14.40 -20.71
N GLU A 157 7.00 -13.91 -21.73
CA GLU A 157 7.08 -12.51 -22.16
C GLU A 157 6.60 -11.56 -21.06
N GLU A 158 5.52 -11.92 -20.37
CA GLU A 158 4.99 -11.13 -19.25
C GLU A 158 5.94 -11.13 -18.05
N LEU A 159 6.56 -12.27 -17.74
CA LEU A 159 7.56 -12.39 -16.68
C LEU A 159 8.83 -11.59 -17.02
N ASP A 160 9.25 -11.59 -18.28
CA ASP A 160 10.39 -10.82 -18.74
C ASP A 160 10.08 -9.31 -18.67
N PHE A 161 8.87 -8.89 -19.07
CA PHE A 161 8.42 -7.51 -18.92
C PHE A 161 8.34 -7.06 -17.45
N LEU A 162 7.79 -7.91 -16.57
CA LEU A 162 7.77 -7.67 -15.12
C LEU A 162 9.18 -7.40 -14.60
N LYS A 163 10.17 -8.20 -15.01
CA LYS A 163 11.56 -8.00 -14.60
C LYS A 163 12.12 -6.71 -15.16
N THR A 164 11.94 -6.42 -16.46
CA THR A 164 12.53 -5.22 -17.07
C THR A 164 11.95 -3.93 -16.50
N GLU A 165 10.63 -3.84 -16.39
CA GLU A 165 9.94 -2.63 -15.98
C GLU A 165 10.00 -2.38 -14.47
N ASN A 166 10.16 -3.44 -13.67
CA ASN A 166 10.30 -3.32 -12.21
C ASN A 166 11.65 -2.73 -11.74
N HIS A 167 12.55 -2.33 -12.64
CA HIS A 167 13.79 -1.60 -12.28
C HIS A 167 13.60 -0.09 -12.10
N ASN A 168 12.39 0.44 -12.35
CA ASN A 168 12.10 1.87 -12.18
C ASN A 168 11.58 2.36 -10.81
N PRO A 169 11.42 1.55 -9.74
CA PRO A 169 10.99 2.09 -8.46
C PRO A 169 12.16 2.75 -7.72
N PRO A 170 11.91 3.79 -6.92
CA PRO A 170 12.96 4.42 -6.12
C PRO A 170 13.56 3.39 -5.15
N VAL A 171 14.88 3.50 -4.91
CA VAL A 171 15.56 2.77 -3.84
C VAL A 171 14.82 3.04 -2.54
N ASN A 172 14.42 1.98 -1.84
CA ASN A 172 13.66 2.07 -0.60
C ASN A 172 14.14 1.08 0.47
N THR A 173 15.19 0.31 0.19
CA THR A 173 15.73 -0.71 1.10
C THR A 173 17.24 -0.58 1.19
N LEU A 174 17.77 -0.71 2.40
CA LEU A 174 19.20 -0.67 2.70
C LEU A 174 19.63 -1.96 3.38
N ILE A 175 20.46 -2.76 2.71
CA ILE A 175 20.99 -4.02 3.25
C ILE A 175 22.31 -3.73 3.96
N ASP A 176 22.42 -4.19 5.22
CA ASP A 176 23.60 -4.05 6.08
C ASP A 176 24.15 -2.61 6.19
N GLY A 177 23.27 -1.61 6.04
CA GLY A 177 23.63 -0.19 6.07
C GLY A 177 24.47 0.27 4.86
N LYS A 178 24.60 -0.54 3.80
CA LYS A 178 25.57 -0.30 2.72
C LYS A 178 25.01 -0.46 1.32
N VAL A 179 24.16 -1.47 1.08
CA VAL A 179 23.68 -1.79 -0.26
C VAL A 179 22.26 -1.26 -0.40
N GLU A 180 22.13 -0.22 -1.22
CA GLU A 180 20.86 0.35 -1.61
C GLU A 180 20.21 -0.51 -2.71
N CYS A 181 18.95 -0.88 -2.51
CA CYS A 181 18.15 -1.59 -3.51
C CYS A 181 16.66 -1.23 -3.38
N ASN A 182 15.86 -1.73 -4.31
CA ASN A 182 14.41 -1.75 -4.13
C ASN A 182 13.98 -3.05 -3.45
N VAL A 183 12.98 -2.96 -2.57
CA VAL A 183 12.40 -4.11 -1.87
C VAL A 183 11.90 -5.19 -2.84
N ASN A 184 11.40 -4.82 -4.02
CA ASN A 184 10.95 -5.78 -5.02
C ASN A 184 12.11 -6.61 -5.58
N ASP A 185 13.34 -6.08 -5.59
CA ASP A 185 14.54 -6.83 -6.00
C ASP A 185 14.78 -7.99 -5.04
N LEU A 186 14.54 -7.80 -3.74
CA LEU A 186 14.65 -8.87 -2.74
C LEU A 186 13.63 -9.98 -2.99
N LEU A 187 12.41 -9.61 -3.38
CA LEU A 187 11.33 -10.55 -3.69
C LEU A 187 11.61 -11.34 -4.97
N ILE A 188 12.09 -10.67 -6.02
CA ILE A 188 12.41 -11.29 -7.31
C ILE A 188 13.62 -12.22 -7.18
N ASN A 189 14.68 -11.76 -6.52
CA ASN A 189 15.91 -12.53 -6.33
C ASN A 189 15.80 -13.59 -5.23
N LYS A 190 14.64 -13.68 -4.56
CA LYS A 190 14.38 -14.65 -3.49
C LYS A 190 15.39 -14.58 -2.34
N THR A 191 15.83 -13.37 -2.01
CA THR A 191 16.76 -13.08 -0.90
C THR A 191 16.04 -12.68 0.40
N ASN A 192 14.71 -12.67 0.39
CA ASN A 192 13.79 -12.34 1.48
C ASN A 192 13.51 -13.50 2.47
N LYS A 193 14.49 -14.38 2.71
CA LYS A 193 14.39 -15.52 3.64
C LYS A 193 14.85 -15.12 5.05
N PHE A 194 14.00 -14.42 5.78
CA PHE A 194 14.34 -13.86 7.10
C PHE A 194 13.94 -14.75 8.28
N LYS A 195 13.65 -16.04 8.06
CA LYS A 195 13.31 -16.96 9.16
C LYS A 195 14.42 -16.99 10.21
N GLY A 196 14.06 -16.83 11.48
CA GLY A 196 15.00 -16.78 12.59
C GLY A 196 15.67 -15.41 12.80
N TRP A 197 15.46 -14.44 11.90
CA TRP A 197 15.99 -13.08 12.09
C TRP A 197 15.20 -12.31 13.15
N SER A 198 15.86 -11.34 13.77
CA SER A 198 15.23 -10.35 14.65
C SER A 198 14.49 -9.31 13.82
N CYS A 199 13.17 -9.31 13.88
CA CYS A 199 12.27 -8.46 13.10
C CYS A 199 11.73 -7.31 13.96
N THR A 200 11.81 -6.08 13.44
CA THR A 200 11.33 -4.85 14.10
C THR A 200 9.86 -4.52 13.78
N ALA A 201 9.18 -5.35 12.98
CA ALA A 201 7.76 -5.17 12.68
C ALA A 201 6.93 -5.04 13.97
N GLY A 202 6.00 -4.09 14.00
CA GLY A 202 5.27 -3.69 15.19
C GLY A 202 5.89 -2.54 15.98
N LEU A 203 7.19 -2.32 15.87
CA LEU A 203 7.87 -1.19 16.52
C LEU A 203 7.84 0.07 15.66
N GLU A 204 8.09 -0.12 14.35
CA GLU A 204 8.19 0.94 13.34
C GLU A 204 6.93 1.05 12.47
N SER A 205 6.22 -0.07 12.28
CA SER A 205 4.98 -0.15 11.51
C SER A 205 3.94 -0.99 12.25
N LEU A 206 2.66 -0.72 11.99
CA LEU A 206 1.51 -1.45 12.55
C LEU A 206 0.48 -1.67 11.45
N MET A 207 -0.18 -2.83 11.47
CA MET A 207 -1.32 -3.14 10.61
C MET A 207 -2.59 -3.15 11.46
N VAL A 208 -3.51 -2.22 11.18
CA VAL A 208 -4.83 -2.16 11.83
C VAL A 208 -5.87 -2.68 10.85
N ASN A 209 -6.56 -3.76 11.22
CA ASN A 209 -7.62 -4.35 10.41
C ASN A 209 -8.93 -3.53 10.46
N TRP A 210 -9.85 -3.85 9.55
CA TRP A 210 -11.18 -3.25 9.47
C TRP A 210 -12.02 -3.42 10.74
N ASP A 211 -11.79 -4.48 11.51
CA ASP A 211 -12.44 -4.77 12.80
C ASP A 211 -11.70 -4.17 14.01
N GLY A 212 -10.59 -3.48 13.76
CA GLY A 212 -9.75 -2.81 14.75
C GLY A 212 -8.69 -3.71 15.38
N ASP A 213 -8.56 -4.97 14.95
CA ASP A 213 -7.48 -5.83 15.43
C ASP A 213 -6.13 -5.33 14.92
N VAL A 214 -5.14 -5.22 15.82
CA VAL A 214 -3.84 -4.63 15.52
C VAL A 214 -2.77 -5.71 15.49
N HIS A 215 -1.90 -5.67 14.48
CA HIS A 215 -0.81 -6.61 14.31
C HIS A 215 0.49 -5.90 13.98
N ARG A 216 1.60 -6.62 14.16
CA ARG A 216 2.94 -6.13 13.84
C ARG A 216 3.12 -5.80 12.36
N ALA A 217 2.52 -6.61 11.50
CA ALA A 217 2.69 -6.59 10.05
C ALA A 217 1.57 -7.40 9.39
N THR A 218 1.48 -7.35 8.06
CA THR A 218 0.49 -8.11 7.29
C THR A 218 0.64 -9.62 7.51
N CYS A 219 1.89 -10.09 7.68
CA CYS A 219 2.25 -11.49 7.87
C CYS A 219 1.70 -12.18 9.15
N ARG A 220 1.17 -11.40 10.11
CA ARG A 220 0.61 -11.84 11.41
C ARG A 220 1.58 -12.55 12.37
N VAL A 221 2.89 -12.50 12.10
CA VAL A 221 3.90 -13.03 13.04
C VAL A 221 3.77 -12.29 14.38
N GLY A 222 3.69 -13.06 15.47
CA GLY A 222 3.46 -12.53 16.82
C GLY A 222 1.99 -12.39 17.24
N GLY A 223 1.05 -12.74 16.37
CA GLY A 223 -0.39 -12.72 16.71
C GLY A 223 -0.97 -11.31 16.78
N SER A 224 -2.10 -11.19 17.49
CA SER A 224 -2.77 -9.91 17.75
C SER A 224 -2.10 -9.15 18.89
N LEU A 225 -1.97 -7.83 18.73
CA LEU A 225 -1.51 -6.86 19.71
C LEU A 225 -2.69 -6.25 20.49
N GLY A 226 -3.90 -6.80 20.33
CA GLY A 226 -5.14 -6.27 20.86
C GLY A 226 -5.90 -5.42 19.84
N ASN A 227 -7.05 -4.90 20.26
CA ASN A 227 -7.98 -4.18 19.40
C ASN A 227 -8.06 -2.69 19.78
N ILE A 228 -7.79 -1.82 18.79
CA ILE A 228 -7.72 -0.36 18.99
C ILE A 228 -9.10 0.27 19.20
N TYR A 229 -10.17 -0.31 18.63
CA TYR A 229 -11.53 0.17 18.83
C TYR A 229 -12.07 -0.14 20.22
N LYS A 230 -11.55 -1.21 20.85
CA LYS A 230 -11.92 -1.66 22.18
C LYS A 230 -10.98 -1.16 23.28
N GLY A 231 -9.95 -0.38 22.94
CA GLY A 231 -8.96 0.12 23.91
C GLY A 231 -8.08 -0.98 24.53
N THR A 232 -7.92 -2.10 23.83
CA THR A 232 -7.12 -3.25 24.29
C THR A 232 -5.77 -3.36 23.57
N PHE A 233 -5.51 -2.47 22.61
CA PHE A 233 -4.25 -2.41 21.88
C PHE A 233 -3.08 -2.10 22.83
N LYS A 234 -2.05 -2.93 22.75
CA LYS A 234 -0.78 -2.78 23.48
C LYS A 234 0.36 -2.68 22.48
N ARG A 235 1.06 -1.55 22.50
CA ARG A 235 2.24 -1.35 21.64
C ARG A 235 3.34 -2.33 22.06
N PRO A 236 3.94 -3.08 21.11
CA PRO A 236 5.08 -3.91 21.42
C PRO A 236 6.32 -3.03 21.67
N THR A 237 7.20 -3.48 22.56
CA THR A 237 8.45 -2.79 22.91
C THR A 237 9.69 -3.57 22.49
N GLU A 238 9.51 -4.81 22.04
CA GLU A 238 10.59 -5.73 21.68
C GLU A 238 10.40 -6.25 20.26
N ASN A 239 11.54 -6.56 19.63
CA ASN A 239 11.62 -7.28 18.37
C ASN A 239 10.96 -8.66 18.51
N ILE A 240 10.65 -9.27 17.37
CA ILE A 240 10.16 -10.64 17.33
C ILE A 240 11.03 -11.49 16.40
N ILE A 241 11.17 -12.77 16.70
CA ILE A 241 11.84 -13.71 15.80
C ILE A 241 10.88 -14.09 14.67
N CYS A 242 11.30 -13.87 13.43
CA CYS A 242 10.49 -14.21 12.27
C CYS A 242 10.31 -15.74 12.15
N THR A 243 9.06 -16.18 12.06
CA THR A 243 8.71 -17.61 11.92
C THR A 243 8.33 -18.02 10.50
N ARG A 244 8.20 -17.06 9.58
CA ARG A 244 7.84 -17.30 8.17
C ARG A 244 9.07 -17.74 7.38
N ASP A 245 8.85 -18.64 6.43
CA ASP A 245 9.92 -19.06 5.51
C ASP A 245 10.31 -17.94 4.53
N TRP A 246 9.34 -17.07 4.19
CA TRP A 246 9.50 -15.94 3.29
C TRP A 246 8.81 -14.69 3.84
N CYS A 247 9.45 -13.53 3.72
CA CYS A 247 8.77 -12.25 3.93
C CYS A 247 8.20 -11.77 2.58
N THR A 248 6.89 -11.88 2.38
CA THR A 248 6.28 -11.74 1.05
C THR A 248 5.63 -10.39 0.76
N CYS A 249 5.44 -9.56 1.80
CA CYS A 249 4.89 -8.22 1.64
C CYS A 249 6.00 -7.17 1.65
N ALA A 250 6.11 -6.39 0.56
CA ALA A 250 7.06 -5.29 0.44
C ALA A 250 6.87 -4.19 1.51
N ALA A 251 5.71 -4.09 2.16
CA ALA A 251 5.47 -3.15 3.24
C ALA A 251 5.93 -3.67 4.62
N ASP A 252 6.23 -4.97 4.73
CA ASP A 252 6.68 -5.64 5.95
C ASP A 252 8.23 -5.79 5.98
N ILE A 253 8.94 -5.42 4.92
CA ILE A 253 10.42 -5.44 4.76
C ILE A 253 10.92 -3.99 4.80
#